data_AF-A0A357AHA3-F1
#
_entry.id   AF-A0A357AHA3-F1
#
_cell.length_a   1.000
_cell.length_b   1.000
_cell.length_c   1.000
_cell.angle_alpha   90.00
_cell.angle_beta   90.00
_cell.angle_gamma   90.00
#
_symmetry.space_group_name_H-M   'P 1'
#
loop_
_entity.id
_entity.type
_entity.pdbx_description
1 polymer ?
#
loop_
_entity_poly.entity_id
_entity_poly.type
_entity_poly.pdbx_seq_one_letter_code
_entity_poly.pdbx_strand_id
1 'polypeptide(L)'
;MSSRECARCHRIFEKVAFEEVCPTCFPIEENEFARIKEYLMINPGASSNTVMTELGVSLKSIKRYLKEDRLEIVGDNKGFLRCELCGKPLNSGRFCESCYKEGREMIRKEEGLGLKSAYLKSSEQPTSKGIKYSEKNLKKG
;
A
#
# COMPACT_ATOMS: atom_id res chain seq x y z
N MET A 1 18.19 6.52 -3.84
CA MET A 1 16.98 6.68 -4.67
C MET A 1 16.90 5.46 -5.57
N SER A 2 15.80 4.71 -5.53
CA SER A 2 15.60 3.53 -6.40
C SER A 2 14.58 3.89 -7.48
N SER A 3 14.93 3.58 -8.73
CA SER A 3 14.00 3.70 -9.84
C SER A 3 13.02 2.53 -9.82
N ARG A 4 11.73 2.81 -9.95
CA ARG A 4 10.66 1.79 -10.00
C ARG A 4 9.74 2.03 -11.18
N GLU A 5 9.16 0.95 -11.69
CA GLU A 5 8.10 1.02 -12.69
C GLU A 5 6.76 1.41 -12.04
N CYS A 6 6.07 2.40 -12.61
CA CYS A 6 4.74 2.80 -12.16
C CYS A 6 3.70 1.71 -12.44
N ALA A 7 2.96 1.27 -11.42
CA ALA A 7 1.94 0.23 -11.54
C ALA A 7 0.78 0.56 -12.51
N ARG A 8 0.56 1.85 -12.80
CA ARG A 8 -0.50 2.36 -13.69
C ARG A 8 -0.04 2.58 -15.13
N CYS A 9 0.98 3.43 -15.32
CA CYS A 9 1.42 3.85 -16.67
C CYS A 9 2.69 3.13 -17.16
N HIS A 10 3.28 2.24 -16.36
CA HIS A 10 4.47 1.46 -16.71
C HIS A 10 5.74 2.30 -17.01
N ARG A 11 5.72 3.60 -16.71
CA ARG A 11 6.90 4.47 -16.80
C ARG A 11 7.78 4.30 -15.57
N ILE A 12 9.09 4.38 -15.78
CA ILE A 12 10.07 4.40 -14.69
C ILE A 12 10.04 5.78 -14.02
N PHE A 13 10.04 5.79 -12.69
CA PHE A 13 10.12 7.01 -11.89
C PHE A 13 11.00 6.79 -10.66
N GLU A 14 11.52 7.87 -10.09
CA GLU A 14 12.25 7.81 -8.83
C GLU A 14 11.26 7.66 -7.67
N LYS A 15 11.38 6.55 -6.93
CA LYS A 15 10.57 6.30 -5.75
C LYS A 15 11.17 7.02 -4.54
N VAL A 16 10.35 7.77 -3.81
CA VAL A 16 10.78 8.55 -2.63
C VAL A 16 10.59 7.74 -1.35
N ALA A 17 9.45 7.05 -1.22
CA ALA A 17 9.10 6.25 -0.06
C ALA A 17 8.45 4.92 -0.48
N PHE A 18 7.13 4.79 -0.35
CA PHE A 18 6.37 3.56 -0.57
C PHE A 18 5.46 3.61 -1.80
N GLU A 19 5.62 4.61 -2.68
CA GLU A 19 4.73 4.84 -3.81
C GLU A 19 4.71 3.67 -4.82
N GLU A 20 3.52 3.17 -5.15
CA GLU A 20 3.30 2.18 -6.21
C GLU A 20 3.15 2.85 -7.59
N VAL A 21 2.94 4.17 -7.62
CA VAL A 21 2.71 4.95 -8.84
C VAL A 21 3.53 6.23 -8.88
N CYS A 22 3.80 6.71 -10.09
CA CYS A 22 4.55 7.94 -10.28
C CYS A 22 3.74 9.18 -9.83
N PRO A 23 4.39 10.32 -9.58
CA PRO A 23 3.73 11.55 -9.13
C PRO A 23 2.61 12.03 -10.06
N THR A 24 2.71 11.75 -11.37
CA THR A 24 1.67 12.10 -12.35
C THR A 24 0.44 11.20 -12.24
N CYS A 25 0.63 9.92 -11.90
CA CYS A 25 -0.46 8.96 -11.79
C CYS A 25 -1.15 9.00 -10.42
N PHE A 26 -0.43 9.39 -9.36
CA PHE A 26 -0.96 9.51 -8.01
C PHE A 26 -2.28 10.31 -7.91
N PRO A 27 -2.40 11.55 -8.43
CA PRO A 27 -3.64 12.31 -8.33
C PRO A 27 -4.79 11.68 -9.13
N ILE A 28 -4.49 10.96 -10.20
CA ILE A 28 -5.48 10.23 -10.99
C ILE A 28 -6.06 9.08 -10.16
N GLU A 29 -5.20 8.37 -9.42
CA GLU A 29 -5.63 7.27 -8.55
C GLU A 29 -6.40 7.74 -7.33
N GLU A 30 -6.02 8.88 -6.75
CA GLU A 30 -6.77 9.53 -5.68
C GLU A 30 -8.19 9.89 -6.15
N ASN A 31 -8.32 10.51 -7.33
CA ASN A 31 -9.62 10.86 -7.90
C ASN A 31 -10.46 9.62 -8.24
N GLU A 32 -9.85 8.62 -8.87
CA GLU A 32 -10.49 7.33 -9.19
C GLU A 32 -11.01 6.66 -7.91
N PHE A 33 -10.20 6.62 -6.86
CA PHE A 33 -10.55 6.03 -5.58
C PHE A 33 -11.66 6.82 -4.86
N ALA A 34 -11.63 8.15 -4.90
CA ALA A 34 -12.68 8.99 -4.34
C ALA A 34 -14.04 8.69 -4.99
N ARG A 35 -14.09 8.58 -6.33
CA ARG A 35 -15.30 8.20 -7.08
C ARG A 35 -15.80 6.80 -6.72
N ILE A 36 -14.89 5.83 -6.56
CA ILE A 36 -15.24 4.48 -6.12
C ILE A 36 -15.88 4.52 -4.73
N LYS A 37 -15.29 5.27 -3.80
CA LYS A 37 -15.80 5.41 -2.43
C LYS A 37 -17.21 6.02 -2.42
N GLU A 38 -17.41 7.14 -3.12
CA GLU A 38 -18.73 7.80 -3.23
C GLU A 38 -19.78 6.86 -3.81
N TYR A 39 -19.43 6.13 -4.88
CA TYR A 39 -20.32 5.18 -5.52
C TYR A 39 -20.72 4.03 -4.58
N LEU A 40 -19.76 3.43 -3.86
CA LEU A 40 -20.00 2.33 -2.93
C LEU A 40 -20.76 2.78 -1.66
N MET A 41 -20.65 4.06 -1.27
CA MET A 41 -21.46 4.62 -0.17
C MET A 41 -22.95 4.68 -0.54
N ILE A 42 -23.27 4.98 -1.79
CA ILE A 42 -24.66 5.05 -2.29
C ILE A 42 -25.17 3.66 -2.70
N ASN A 43 -24.27 2.79 -3.19
CA ASN A 43 -24.58 1.45 -3.69
C ASN A 43 -23.81 0.38 -2.90
N PRO A 44 -24.18 0.13 -1.63
CA PRO A 44 -23.50 -0.86 -0.81
C PRO A 44 -23.63 -2.26 -1.44
N GLY A 45 -22.52 -2.99 -1.51
CA GLY A 45 -22.49 -4.34 -2.09
C GLY A 45 -22.46 -4.39 -3.62
N ALA A 46 -22.27 -3.27 -4.32
CA ALA A 46 -22.07 -3.27 -5.77
C ALA A 46 -20.91 -4.20 -6.17
N SER A 47 -21.13 -4.98 -7.23
CA SER A 47 -20.11 -5.92 -7.72
C SER A 47 -18.93 -5.18 -8.35
N SER A 48 -17.75 -5.80 -8.38
CA SER A 48 -16.58 -5.25 -9.07
C SER A 48 -16.86 -4.93 -10.53
N ASN A 49 -17.65 -5.77 -11.22
CA ASN A 49 -18.07 -5.51 -12.60
C ASN A 49 -18.92 -4.25 -12.72
N THR A 50 -19.85 -4.02 -11.80
CA THR A 50 -20.69 -2.81 -11.77
C THR A 50 -19.82 -1.57 -11.58
N VAL A 51 -18.89 -1.60 -10.61
CA VAL A 51 -17.96 -0.49 -10.34
C VAL A 51 -17.09 -0.20 -11.57
N MET A 52 -16.60 -1.23 -12.27
CA MET A 52 -15.83 -1.07 -13.51
C MET A 52 -16.63 -0.34 -14.60
N THR A 53 -17.86 -0.79 -14.85
CA THR A 53 -18.70 -0.25 -15.92
C THR A 53 -19.13 1.19 -15.62
N GLU A 54 -19.61 1.46 -14.41
CA GLU A 54 -20.15 2.77 -14.04
C GLU A 54 -19.07 3.84 -13.91
N LEU A 55 -17.89 3.48 -13.41
CA LEU A 55 -16.83 4.45 -13.13
C LEU A 55 -15.74 4.48 -14.20
N GLY A 56 -15.73 3.52 -15.13
CA GLY A 56 -14.69 3.37 -16.14
C GLY A 56 -13.34 2.97 -15.55
N VAL A 57 -13.34 2.23 -14.43
CA VAL A 57 -12.13 1.81 -13.73
C VAL A 57 -11.70 0.41 -14.15
N SER A 58 -10.40 0.15 -14.13
CA SER A 58 -9.87 -1.14 -14.56
C SER A 58 -9.98 -2.21 -13.46
N LEU A 59 -10.13 -3.48 -13.85
CA LEU A 59 -10.06 -4.61 -12.92
C LEU A 59 -8.72 -4.66 -12.16
N LYS A 60 -7.64 -4.24 -12.81
CA LYS A 60 -6.29 -4.15 -12.22
C LYS A 60 -6.26 -3.12 -11.08
N SER A 61 -6.88 -1.95 -11.28
CA SER A 61 -7.03 -0.91 -10.25
C SER A 61 -7.79 -1.46 -9.05
N ILE A 62 -8.97 -2.06 -9.27
CA ILE A 62 -9.81 -2.62 -8.20
C ILE A 62 -9.04 -3.67 -7.40
N LYS A 63 -8.41 -4.65 -8.08
CA LYS A 63 -7.62 -5.69 -7.42
C LYS A 63 -6.46 -5.10 -6.61
N ARG A 64 -5.82 -4.05 -7.09
CA ARG A 64 -4.76 -3.37 -6.34
C ARG A 64 -5.31 -2.68 -5.11
N TYR A 65 -6.40 -1.93 -5.21
CA TYR A 65 -7.01 -1.27 -4.05
C TYR A 65 -7.49 -2.26 -2.99
N LEU A 66 -7.98 -3.43 -3.39
CA LEU A 66 -8.28 -4.53 -2.47
C LEU A 66 -7.02 -5.06 -1.77
N LYS A 67 -5.91 -5.27 -2.50
CA LYS A 67 -4.64 -5.73 -1.93
C LYS A 67 -4.00 -4.72 -0.98
N GLU A 68 -4.21 -3.43 -1.22
CA GLU A 68 -3.71 -2.33 -0.39
C GLU A 68 -4.61 -2.04 0.83
N ASP A 69 -5.62 -2.89 1.10
CA ASP A 69 -6.62 -2.68 2.17
C ASP A 69 -7.38 -1.35 2.05
N ARG A 70 -7.43 -0.76 0.84
CA ARG A 70 -8.20 0.45 0.55
C ARG A 70 -9.66 0.16 0.22
N LEU A 71 -9.95 -1.05 -0.26
CA LEU A 71 -11.30 -1.59 -0.49
C LEU A 71 -11.44 -2.94 0.21
N GLU A 72 -12.68 -3.31 0.53
CA GLU A 72 -13.03 -4.63 1.04
C GLU A 72 -14.23 -5.19 0.27
N ILE A 73 -14.20 -6.50 -0.03
CA ILE A 73 -15.33 -7.23 -0.59
C ILE A 73 -16.27 -7.63 0.55
N VAL A 74 -17.50 -7.13 0.51
CA VAL A 74 -18.54 -7.57 1.44
C VAL A 74 -19.16 -8.88 0.94
N GLY A 75 -19.17 -9.92 1.79
CA GLY A 75 -19.76 -11.22 1.50
C GLY A 75 -18.77 -12.25 0.90
N ASP A 76 -19.30 -13.23 0.16
CA ASP A 76 -18.49 -14.27 -0.49
C ASP A 76 -17.81 -13.71 -1.75
N ASN A 77 -16.48 -13.65 -1.72
CA ASN A 77 -15.66 -13.17 -2.84
C ASN A 77 -15.47 -14.20 -3.96
N LYS A 78 -15.92 -15.46 -3.80
CA LYS A 78 -15.76 -16.56 -4.79
C LYS A 78 -14.32 -16.77 -5.28
N GLY A 79 -13.33 -16.44 -4.46
CA GLY A 79 -11.91 -16.48 -4.78
C GLY A 79 -11.41 -15.33 -5.67
N PHE A 80 -12.13 -14.21 -5.75
CA PHE A 80 -11.72 -13.02 -6.53
C PHE A 80 -10.38 -12.44 -6.09
N LEU A 81 -10.13 -12.47 -4.79
CA LEU A 81 -8.85 -12.14 -4.16
C LEU A 81 -8.39 -13.32 -3.32
N ARG A 82 -7.08 -13.61 -3.36
CA ARG A 82 -6.47 -14.77 -2.70
C ARG A 82 -5.15 -14.37 -2.04
N CYS A 83 -4.85 -15.04 -0.94
CA CYS A 83 -3.58 -14.94 -0.24
C CYS A 83 -2.44 -15.29 -1.19
N GLU A 84 -1.44 -14.41 -1.27
CA GLU A 84 -0.29 -14.61 -2.16
C GLU A 84 0.64 -15.74 -1.68
N LEU A 85 0.50 -16.19 -0.42
CA LEU A 85 1.30 -17.28 0.14
C LEU A 85 0.61 -18.65 0.05
N CYS A 86 -0.65 -18.75 0.47
CA CYS A 86 -1.36 -20.04 0.59
C CYS A 86 -2.59 -20.18 -0.32
N GLY A 87 -2.97 -19.13 -1.07
CA GLY A 87 -4.11 -19.17 -1.99
C GLY A 87 -5.50 -19.12 -1.36
N LYS A 88 -5.60 -19.03 -0.02
CA LYS A 88 -6.88 -18.86 0.70
C LYS A 88 -7.62 -17.60 0.22
N PRO A 89 -8.95 -17.64 0.00
CA PRO A 89 -9.71 -16.45 -0.39
C PRO A 89 -9.59 -15.33 0.65
N LEU A 90 -9.55 -14.08 0.17
CA LEU A 90 -9.44 -12.85 0.97
C LEU A 90 -10.49 -11.84 0.54
N ASN A 91 -11.02 -11.07 1.49
CA ASN A 91 -11.90 -9.95 1.19
C ASN A 91 -11.14 -8.62 1.04
N SER A 92 -9.95 -8.53 1.62
CA SER A 92 -8.98 -7.45 1.43
C SER A 92 -7.57 -7.97 1.77
N GLY A 93 -6.56 -7.19 1.43
CA GLY A 93 -5.17 -7.42 1.79
C GLY A 93 -4.43 -8.40 0.89
N ARG A 94 -3.15 -8.64 1.20
CA ARG A 94 -2.26 -9.53 0.43
C ARG A 94 -2.12 -10.93 1.01
N PHE A 95 -2.24 -11.04 2.33
CA PHE A 95 -2.01 -12.27 3.08
C PHE A 95 -3.18 -12.54 4.01
N CYS A 96 -3.53 -13.82 4.19
CA CYS A 96 -4.49 -14.18 5.23
C CYS A 96 -3.85 -14.02 6.62
N GLU A 97 -4.69 -13.92 7.64
CA GLU A 97 -4.26 -13.74 9.02
C GLU A 97 -3.25 -14.79 9.48
N SER A 98 -3.42 -16.07 9.09
CA SER A 98 -2.48 -17.14 9.44
C SER A 98 -1.11 -16.92 8.82
N CYS A 99 -1.04 -16.67 7.51
CA CYS A 99 0.21 -16.42 6.81
C CYS A 99 0.90 -15.13 7.31
N TYR A 100 0.12 -14.11 7.66
CA TYR A 100 0.67 -12.89 8.26
C TYR A 100 1.29 -13.17 9.63
N LYS A 101 0.61 -13.92 10.50
CA LYS A 101 1.13 -14.32 11.82
C LYS A 101 2.38 -15.20 11.69
N GLU A 102 2.35 -16.22 10.84
CA GLU A 102 3.50 -17.08 10.57
C GLU A 102 4.71 -16.28 10.08
N GLY A 103 4.52 -15.37 9.12
CA GLY A 103 5.59 -14.50 8.63
C GLY A 103 6.16 -13.60 9.72
N ARG A 104 5.32 -13.03 10.58
CA ARG A 104 5.75 -12.21 11.73
C ARG A 104 6.53 -13.04 12.76
N GLU A 105 6.14 -14.28 13.00
CA GLU A 105 6.87 -15.19 13.90
C GLU A 105 8.23 -15.60 13.33
N MET A 106 8.31 -15.84 12.02
CA MET A 106 9.59 -16.12 11.34
C MET A 106 10.54 -14.94 11.49
N ILE A 107 10.09 -13.71 11.21
CA ILE A 107 10.89 -12.49 11.39
C ILE A 107 11.37 -12.36 12.85
N ARG A 108 10.48 -12.55 13.83
CA ARG A 108 10.85 -12.46 15.26
C ARG A 108 11.89 -13.50 15.66
N LYS A 109 11.81 -14.71 15.11
CA LYS A 109 12.81 -15.77 15.34
C LYS A 109 14.15 -15.40 14.71
N GLU A 110 14.16 -14.87 13.48
CA GLU A 110 15.38 -14.41 12.82
C GLU A 110 16.05 -13.25 13.57
N GLU A 111 15.27 -12.25 14.01
CA GLU A 111 15.74 -11.14 14.83
C GLU A 111 16.34 -11.62 16.17
N GLY A 112 15.69 -12.61 16.80
CA GLY A 112 16.19 -13.23 18.04
C GLY A 112 17.45 -14.08 17.86
N LEU A 113 17.75 -14.54 16.65
CA LEU A 113 18.94 -15.32 16.30
C LEU A 113 20.12 -14.45 15.84
N GLY A 114 19.94 -13.12 15.73
CA GLY A 114 21.01 -12.20 15.31
C GLY A 114 21.45 -12.36 13.84
N LEU A 115 20.73 -13.13 13.03
CA LEU A 115 20.95 -13.18 11.58
C LEU A 115 20.36 -11.91 10.97
N LYS A 116 21.19 -10.88 10.80
CA LYS A 116 20.83 -9.72 9.97
C LYS A 116 20.61 -10.20 8.54
N SER A 117 19.35 -10.37 8.13
CA SER A 117 19.03 -10.62 6.73
C SER A 117 19.57 -9.46 5.89
N ALA A 118 20.34 -9.79 4.86
CA ALA A 118 21.08 -8.84 4.03
C ALA A 118 20.17 -7.92 3.17
N TYR A 119 18.85 -7.94 3.38
CA TYR A 119 17.85 -7.33 2.52
C TYR A 119 17.17 -6.07 3.09
N LEU A 120 17.65 -5.54 4.22
CA LEU A 120 17.28 -4.19 4.70
C LEU A 120 18.55 -3.34 4.87
N LYS A 121 19.14 -2.93 3.74
CA LYS A 121 20.03 -1.76 3.70
C LYS A 121 19.27 -0.59 3.06
N SER A 122 18.57 0.18 3.89
CA SER A 122 18.53 1.63 3.71
C SER A 122 18.29 2.32 5.06
N SER A 123 19.40 2.87 5.59
CA SER A 123 19.52 3.95 6.55
C SER A 123 18.92 3.79 7.95
N GLU A 124 19.71 3.20 8.86
CA GLU A 124 19.86 3.75 10.20
C GLU A 124 21.28 4.31 10.32
N GLN A 125 21.42 5.62 10.47
CA GLN A 125 22.63 6.20 11.07
C GLN A 125 22.34 6.41 12.57
N PRO A 126 23.19 5.91 13.47
CA PRO A 126 23.07 6.19 14.90
C PRO A 126 23.90 7.43 15.24
N THR A 127 23.29 8.60 15.50
CA THR A 127 23.97 9.67 16.27
C THR A 127 23.01 10.56 17.06
N SER A 128 23.18 10.49 18.38
CA SER A 128 23.14 11.56 19.39
C SER A 128 21.87 12.39 19.64
N LYS A 129 21.30 12.16 20.84
CA LYS A 129 20.89 13.17 21.84
C LYS A 129 20.32 14.53 21.34
N GLY A 130 19.00 14.68 21.46
CA GLY A 130 18.32 15.92 21.90
C GLY A 130 17.78 16.86 20.80
N ILE A 131 16.61 17.46 21.06
CA ILE A 131 16.05 18.58 20.29
C ILE A 131 16.09 19.83 21.17
N LYS A 132 16.71 20.92 20.67
CA LYS A 132 16.61 22.27 21.24
C LYS A 132 16.22 23.25 20.15
N TYR A 133 15.29 24.14 20.48
CA TYR A 133 14.94 25.30 19.67
C TYR A 133 15.91 26.45 19.97
N SER A 134 16.45 27.12 18.94
CA SER A 134 17.35 28.26 19.08
C SER A 134 16.74 29.52 18.45
N GLU A 135 16.20 30.41 19.28
CA GLU A 135 15.88 31.78 18.86
C GLU A 135 17.14 32.64 18.96
N LYS A 136 17.90 32.70 17.87
CA LYS A 136 18.85 33.78 17.66
C LYS A 136 18.70 34.30 16.23
N ASN A 137 18.35 35.59 16.15
CA ASN A 137 18.28 36.49 14.99
C ASN A 137 16.89 36.75 14.37
N LEU A 138 16.01 37.42 15.12
CA LEU A 138 15.29 38.57 14.54
C LEU A 138 16.06 39.83 14.98
N LYS A 139 17.00 40.27 14.13
CA LYS A 139 17.68 41.54 14.29
C LYS A 139 16.72 42.67 13.93
N LYS A 140 16.65 43.64 14.85
CA LYS A 140 16.47 45.08 14.65
C LYS A 140 16.19 45.54 13.21
N GLY A 141 15.01 46.12 13.02
CA GLY A 141 14.74 47.27 12.16
C GLY A 141 13.96 48.26 12.99
#